data_AF-A0A0Q4JPC3-F1
#
_entry.id   AF-A0A0Q4JPC3-F1
#
_cell.length_a   1.000
_cell.length_b   1.000
_cell.length_c   1.000
_cell.angle_alpha   90.00
_cell.angle_beta   90.00
_cell.angle_gamma   90.00
#
_symmetry.space_group_name_H-M   'P 1'
#
loop_
_entity.id
_entity.type
_entity.pdbx_description
1 polymer ?
#
loop_
_entity_poly.entity_id
_entity_poly.type
_entity_poly.pdbx_seq_one_letter_code
_entity_poly.pdbx_strand_id
1 'polypeptide(L)'
;MAEPSPQLRAAYDAAMARLPVVTRVIFMMHRVDALSYVEIACRLSISDSAVQACVAEALGMIAAILDGDMPRRWRDADIAPAESDLRRRYRASCQERLRALGHSEPLAWASEHDDDLIVNIAFLQTLPAPVLETFLLSRVDGLNYQRIAKRMWTLPFVVRRRMLHMVRALDRQPMTFEQWLRAGALAWGLAT
;
A
#
# COMPACT_ATOMS: atom_id res chain seq x y z
N MET A 1 5.54 31.96 11.98
CA MET A 1 5.98 30.64 12.52
C MET A 1 7.37 30.38 11.97
N ALA A 2 8.36 30.11 12.83
CA ALA A 2 9.67 29.67 12.36
C ALA A 2 9.50 28.31 11.65
N GLU A 3 10.06 28.17 10.45
CA GLU A 3 10.03 26.89 9.77
C GLU A 3 10.77 25.83 10.60
N PRO A 4 10.19 24.63 10.78
CA PRO A 4 10.86 23.56 11.52
C PRO A 4 12.18 23.21 10.85
N SER A 5 13.22 22.98 11.66
CA SER A 5 14.55 22.65 11.15
C SER A 5 14.49 21.40 10.25
N PRO A 6 15.34 21.29 9.22
CA PRO A 6 15.37 20.11 8.36
C PRO A 6 15.54 18.79 9.13
N GLN A 7 16.28 18.84 10.25
CA GLN A 7 16.49 17.72 11.16
C GLN A 7 15.19 17.30 11.86
N LEU A 8 14.40 18.28 12.32
CA LEU A 8 13.10 18.00 12.95
C LEU A 8 12.11 17.40 11.94
N ARG A 9 12.09 17.90 10.70
CA ARG A 9 11.26 17.31 9.63
C ARG A 9 11.66 15.87 9.34
N ALA A 10 12.96 15.60 9.18
CA ALA A 10 13.45 14.25 8.93
C ALA A 10 13.13 13.29 10.09
N ALA A 11 13.24 13.74 11.34
CA ALA A 11 12.87 12.96 12.52
C ALA A 11 11.36 12.66 12.55
N TYR A 12 10.53 13.65 12.21
CA TYR A 12 9.08 13.47 12.12
C TYR A 12 8.67 12.51 11.00
N ASP A 13 9.27 12.63 9.82
CA ASP A 13 9.01 11.73 8.70
C ASP A 13 9.41 10.28 9.03
N ALA A 14 10.55 10.12 9.72
CA ALA A 14 10.97 8.81 10.22
C ALA A 14 10.03 8.25 11.29
N ALA A 15 9.50 9.09 12.18
CA ALA A 15 8.51 8.68 13.18
C ALA A 15 7.20 8.25 12.52
N MET A 16 6.72 9.02 11.54
CA MET A 16 5.56 8.69 10.74
C MET A 16 5.75 7.35 10.03
N ALA A 17 6.89 7.10 9.38
CA ALA A 17 7.16 5.84 8.68
C ALA A 17 7.13 4.58 9.58
N ARG A 18 7.31 4.74 10.89
CA ARG A 18 7.29 3.63 11.87
C ARG A 18 5.90 3.32 12.43
N LEU A 19 4.89 4.16 12.16
CA LEU A 19 3.53 3.92 12.59
C LEU A 19 2.90 2.74 11.82
N PRO A 20 2.04 1.92 12.47
CA PRO A 20 1.20 0.96 11.78
C PRO A 20 0.39 1.63 10.66
N VAL A 21 0.20 0.94 9.53
CA VAL A 21 -0.39 1.55 8.32
C VAL A 21 -1.77 2.17 8.58
N VAL A 22 -2.66 1.46 9.29
CA VAL A 22 -4.00 1.97 9.62
C VAL A 22 -3.91 3.23 10.48
N THR A 23 -3.15 3.15 11.59
CA THR A 23 -2.89 4.26 12.52
C THR A 23 -2.34 5.48 11.79
N ARG A 24 -1.36 5.27 10.89
CA ARG A 24 -0.73 6.32 10.08
C ARG A 24 -1.70 6.99 9.13
N VAL A 25 -2.48 6.21 8.37
CA VAL A 25 -3.43 6.76 7.40
C VAL A 25 -4.53 7.54 8.09
N ILE A 26 -5.11 7.01 9.17
CA ILE A 26 -6.15 7.71 9.95
C ILE A 26 -5.61 9.02 10.51
N PHE A 27 -4.40 9.00 11.07
CA PHE A 27 -3.75 10.21 11.56
C PHE A 27 -3.52 11.25 10.46
N MET A 28 -3.08 10.83 9.26
CA MET A 28 -2.92 11.72 8.11
C MET A 28 -4.26 12.28 7.63
N MET A 29 -5.31 11.47 7.56
CA MET A 29 -6.66 11.94 7.20
C MET A 29 -7.15 13.04 8.16
N HIS A 30 -6.88 12.88 9.45
CA HIS A 30 -7.26 13.89 10.42
C HIS A 30 -6.37 15.15 10.35
N ARG A 31 -5.05 14.98 10.26
CA ARG A 31 -4.09 16.08 10.39
C ARG A 31 -3.80 16.85 9.11
N VAL A 32 -3.81 16.16 7.97
CA VAL A 32 -3.46 16.72 6.66
C VAL A 32 -4.73 16.99 5.85
N ASP A 33 -5.62 16.00 5.78
CA ASP A 33 -6.87 16.14 5.02
C ASP A 33 -7.98 16.88 5.81
N ALA A 34 -7.69 17.23 7.07
CA ALA A 34 -8.59 17.94 7.99
C ALA A 34 -9.96 17.28 8.21
N LEU A 35 -10.05 15.95 8.03
CA LEU A 35 -11.28 15.21 8.25
C LEU A 35 -11.58 15.08 9.76
N SER A 36 -12.85 15.24 10.11
CA SER A 36 -13.36 14.92 11.44
C SER A 36 -13.35 13.41 11.69
N TYR A 37 -13.40 13.00 12.96
CA TYR A 37 -13.40 11.58 13.31
C TYR A 37 -14.61 10.84 12.74
N VAL A 38 -15.78 11.48 12.71
CA VAL A 38 -17.00 10.94 12.12
C VAL A 38 -16.84 10.75 10.61
N GLU A 39 -16.25 11.72 9.90
CA GLU A 39 -16.01 11.59 8.45
C GLU A 39 -15.06 10.44 8.13
N ILE A 40 -13.99 10.28 8.92
CA ILE A 40 -13.04 9.16 8.79
C ILE A 40 -13.75 7.83 9.07
N ALA A 41 -14.51 7.76 10.17
CA ALA A 41 -15.28 6.58 10.57
C ALA A 41 -16.25 6.16 9.46
N CYS A 42 -17.01 7.11 8.88
CA CYS A 42 -17.89 6.86 7.75
C CYS A 42 -17.11 6.39 6.51
N ARG A 43 -16.03 7.08 6.15
CA ARG A 43 -15.23 6.78 4.94
C ARG A 43 -14.58 5.39 4.98
N LEU A 44 -14.15 4.94 6.15
CA LEU A 44 -13.53 3.63 6.35
C LEU A 44 -14.52 2.57 6.82
N SER A 45 -15.75 2.96 7.16
CA SER A 45 -16.77 2.09 7.78
C SER A 45 -16.26 1.39 9.04
N ILE A 46 -15.69 2.16 9.97
CA ILE A 46 -15.22 1.72 11.29
C ILE A 46 -15.88 2.59 12.38
N SER A 47 -15.72 2.23 13.66
CA SER A 47 -16.30 3.05 14.75
C SER A 47 -15.51 4.34 14.97
N ASP A 48 -16.21 5.39 15.41
CA ASP A 48 -15.57 6.64 15.85
C ASP A 48 -14.55 6.39 16.98
N SER A 49 -14.85 5.46 17.89
CA SER A 49 -13.93 5.04 18.95
C SER A 49 -12.62 4.45 18.42
N ALA A 50 -12.67 3.67 17.33
CA ALA A 50 -11.46 3.11 16.72
C ALA A 50 -10.63 4.21 16.04
N VAL A 51 -11.28 5.21 15.43
CA VAL A 51 -10.61 6.39 14.87
C VAL A 51 -9.89 7.17 15.97
N GLN A 52 -10.60 7.48 17.06
CA GLN A 52 -10.04 8.16 18.23
C GLN A 52 -8.84 7.39 18.81
N ALA A 53 -8.96 6.07 18.96
CA ALA A 53 -7.89 5.21 19.45
C ALA A 53 -6.66 5.25 18.52
N CYS A 54 -6.86 5.20 17.20
CA CYS A 54 -5.77 5.33 16.22
C CYS A 54 -5.08 6.70 16.32
N VAL A 55 -5.82 7.80 16.41
CA VAL A 55 -5.22 9.14 16.52
C VAL A 55 -4.43 9.29 17.83
N ALA A 56 -4.99 8.82 18.95
CA ALA A 56 -4.30 8.82 20.24
C ALA A 56 -3.03 7.94 20.22
N GLU A 57 -3.10 6.76 19.59
CA GLU A 57 -1.95 5.87 19.42
C GLU A 57 -0.86 6.52 18.57
N ALA A 58 -1.22 7.13 17.44
CA ALA A 58 -0.28 7.81 16.56
C ALA A 58 0.49 8.92 17.30
N LEU A 59 -0.23 9.77 18.04
CA LEU A 59 0.39 10.85 18.82
C LEU A 59 1.35 10.31 19.89
N GLY A 60 0.94 9.28 20.63
CA GLY A 60 1.79 8.64 21.64
C GLY A 60 3.04 7.99 21.06
N MET A 61 2.91 7.30 19.92
CA MET A 61 4.05 6.70 19.23
C MET A 61 5.00 7.73 18.65
N ILE A 62 4.49 8.81 18.03
CA ILE A 62 5.32 9.89 17.50
C ILE A 62 6.11 10.54 18.64
N ALA A 63 5.45 10.87 19.76
CA ALA A 63 6.12 11.45 20.92
C ALA A 63 7.26 10.54 21.43
N ALA A 64 6.96 9.25 21.67
CA ALA A 64 7.96 8.28 22.10
C ALA A 64 9.15 8.19 21.13
N ILE A 65 8.90 8.13 19.81
CA ILE A 65 9.98 8.04 18.82
C ILE A 65 10.84 9.30 18.82
N LEU A 66 10.24 10.48 18.96
CA LEU A 66 10.98 11.75 19.01
C LEU A 66 11.79 11.89 20.30
N ASP A 67 11.31 11.32 21.40
CA ASP A 67 12.02 11.25 22.68
C ASP A 67 13.13 10.17 22.70
N GLY A 68 13.23 9.36 21.64
CA GLY A 68 14.19 8.25 21.53
C GLY A 68 13.74 6.95 22.17
N ASP A 69 12.50 6.89 22.65
CA ASP A 69 11.89 5.72 23.25
C ASP A 69 11.35 4.73 22.21
N MET A 70 11.14 3.48 22.66
CA MET A 70 10.49 2.47 21.84
C MET A 70 8.96 2.66 21.84
N PRO A 71 8.32 2.89 20.67
CA PRO A 71 6.87 3.01 20.59
C PRO A 71 6.20 1.69 21.00
N ARG A 72 5.07 1.78 21.72
CA ARG A 72 4.27 0.61 22.14
C ARG A 72 2.85 0.73 21.59
N ARG A 73 2.25 -0.41 21.19
CA ARG A 73 0.82 -0.49 20.86
C ARG A 73 0.00 -0.65 22.12
N TRP A 74 -0.44 0.47 22.70
CA TRP A 74 -1.15 0.51 23.97
C TRP A 74 -2.68 0.55 23.81
N ARG A 75 -3.16 0.78 22.59
CA ARG A 75 -4.58 0.80 22.20
C ARG A 75 -4.95 -0.37 21.30
N ASP A 76 -4.12 -1.42 21.27
CA ASP A 76 -4.28 -2.53 20.33
C ASP A 76 -5.65 -3.22 20.44
N ALA A 77 -6.20 -3.36 21.66
CA ALA A 77 -7.54 -3.93 21.87
C ALA A 77 -8.67 -3.10 21.20
N ASP A 78 -8.53 -1.77 21.15
CA ASP A 78 -9.50 -0.86 20.54
C ASP A 78 -9.33 -0.79 19.01
N ILE A 79 -8.12 -1.08 18.49
CA ILE A 79 -7.72 -0.88 17.09
C ILE A 79 -7.77 -2.18 16.28
N ALA A 80 -7.32 -3.30 16.87
CA ALA A 80 -7.13 -4.57 16.18
C ALA A 80 -8.40 -5.11 15.49
N PRO A 81 -9.63 -4.97 16.05
CA PRO A 81 -10.84 -5.39 15.35
C PRO A 81 -11.09 -4.59 14.07
N ALA A 82 -10.90 -3.27 14.13
CA ALA A 82 -11.07 -2.38 12.97
C ALA A 82 -9.99 -2.64 11.91
N GLU A 83 -8.73 -2.81 12.32
CA GLU A 83 -7.63 -3.17 11.42
C GLU A 83 -7.86 -4.52 10.72
N SER A 84 -8.31 -5.54 11.46
CA SER A 84 -8.63 -6.86 10.91
C SER A 84 -9.78 -6.80 9.90
N ASP A 85 -10.81 -6.02 10.18
CA ASP A 85 -11.94 -5.80 9.27
C ASP A 85 -11.52 -5.10 7.97
N LEU A 86 -10.71 -4.04 8.09
CA LEU A 86 -10.15 -3.31 6.96
C LEU A 86 -9.28 -4.22 6.08
N ARG A 87 -8.41 -5.03 6.69
CA ARG A 87 -7.59 -6.01 5.95
C ARG A 87 -8.44 -7.05 5.25
N ARG A 88 -9.49 -7.57 5.89
CA ARG A 88 -10.41 -8.53 5.27
C ARG A 88 -11.06 -7.93 4.00
N ARG A 89 -11.56 -6.70 4.08
CA ARG A 89 -12.16 -5.99 2.93
C ARG A 89 -11.13 -5.67 1.84
N TYR A 90 -9.93 -5.26 2.21
CA TYR A 90 -8.82 -5.05 1.29
C TYR A 90 -8.47 -6.32 0.51
N ARG A 91 -8.30 -7.44 1.21
CA ARG A 91 -8.01 -8.76 0.61
C ARG A 91 -9.08 -9.18 -0.40
N ALA A 92 -10.36 -8.94 -0.08
CA ALA A 92 -11.47 -9.17 -1.01
C ALA A 92 -11.37 -8.25 -2.25
N SER A 93 -11.00 -6.97 -2.07
CA SER A 93 -10.70 -6.02 -3.15
C SER A 93 -9.65 -6.54 -4.12
N CYS A 94 -8.53 -7.02 -3.58
CA CYS A 94 -7.42 -7.48 -4.38
C CYS A 94 -7.79 -8.76 -5.14
N GLN A 95 -8.48 -9.69 -4.49
CA GLN A 95 -8.96 -10.91 -5.15
C GLN A 95 -9.85 -10.58 -6.35
N GLU A 96 -10.81 -9.66 -6.19
CA GLU A 96 -11.73 -9.29 -7.27
C GLU A 96 -10.99 -8.60 -8.42
N ARG A 97 -10.09 -7.66 -8.11
CA ARG A 97 -9.26 -7.00 -9.12
C ARG A 97 -8.36 -8.00 -9.86
N LEU A 98 -7.74 -8.94 -9.15
CA LEU A 98 -6.87 -9.94 -9.75
C LEU A 98 -7.63 -10.93 -10.64
N ARG A 99 -8.86 -11.31 -10.27
CA ARG A 99 -9.76 -12.09 -11.14
C ARG A 99 -10.04 -11.37 -12.44
N ALA A 100 -10.33 -10.06 -12.39
CA ALA A 100 -10.53 -9.25 -13.59
C ALA A 100 -9.28 -9.16 -14.49
N LEU A 101 -8.09 -9.44 -13.94
CA LEU A 101 -6.82 -9.53 -14.66
C LEU A 101 -6.47 -10.96 -15.11
N GLY A 102 -7.32 -11.95 -14.84
CA GLY A 102 -7.14 -13.34 -15.24
C GLY A 102 -6.55 -14.26 -14.18
N HIS A 103 -6.29 -13.78 -12.96
CA HIS A 103 -5.88 -14.64 -11.84
C HIS A 103 -7.09 -15.39 -11.26
N SER A 104 -7.22 -16.66 -11.59
CA SER A 104 -8.42 -17.45 -11.22
C SER A 104 -8.35 -18.02 -9.80
N GLU A 105 -7.14 -18.27 -9.29
CA GLU A 105 -6.96 -18.94 -8.00
C GLU A 105 -7.13 -17.96 -6.82
N PRO A 106 -7.69 -18.41 -5.68
CA PRO A 106 -7.66 -17.63 -4.44
C PRO A 106 -6.24 -17.42 -3.93
N LEU A 107 -5.95 -16.22 -3.42
CA LEU A 107 -4.67 -15.95 -2.78
C LEU A 107 -4.54 -16.67 -1.44
N ALA A 108 -3.40 -17.32 -1.22
CA ALA A 108 -3.02 -17.88 0.06
C ALA A 108 -2.47 -16.77 0.97
N TRP A 109 -3.35 -16.17 1.78
CA TRP A 109 -2.98 -15.15 2.76
C TRP A 109 -2.21 -15.76 3.93
N ALA A 110 -0.87 -15.73 3.86
CA ALA A 110 -0.02 -16.16 4.96
C ALA A 110 0.19 -15.01 5.95
N SER A 111 0.08 -15.30 7.26
CA SER A 111 0.26 -14.29 8.33
C SER A 111 1.68 -13.73 8.42
N GLU A 112 2.66 -14.42 7.83
CA GLU A 112 4.07 -14.06 7.88
C GLU A 112 4.50 -13.10 6.76
N HIS A 113 3.66 -12.91 5.74
CA HIS A 113 3.96 -12.07 4.58
C HIS A 113 3.07 -10.83 4.55
N ASP A 114 3.62 -9.72 4.06
CA ASP A 114 2.85 -8.51 3.78
C ASP A 114 1.79 -8.78 2.71
N ASP A 115 0.55 -8.34 2.95
CA ASP A 115 -0.57 -8.49 2.03
C ASP A 115 -0.21 -7.89 0.65
N ASP A 116 0.48 -6.74 0.65
CA ASP A 116 0.89 -6.06 -0.59
C ASP A 116 1.91 -6.89 -1.39
N LEU A 117 2.80 -7.63 -0.72
CA LEU A 117 3.74 -8.52 -1.39
C LEU A 117 3.04 -9.71 -2.04
N ILE A 118 2.10 -10.34 -1.33
CA ILE A 118 1.31 -11.46 -1.86
C ILE A 118 0.54 -11.01 -3.11
N VAL A 119 -0.10 -9.85 -3.04
CA VAL A 119 -0.86 -9.28 -4.15
C VAL A 119 0.03 -8.95 -5.35
N ASN A 120 1.21 -8.37 -5.11
CA ASN A 120 2.17 -8.06 -6.18
C ASN A 120 2.69 -9.30 -6.88
N ILE A 121 3.02 -10.37 -6.13
CA ILE A 121 3.46 -11.64 -6.71
C ILE A 121 2.36 -12.22 -7.61
N ALA A 122 1.13 -12.27 -7.11
CA ALA A 122 -0.01 -12.78 -7.87
C ALA A 122 -0.32 -11.93 -9.12
N PHE A 123 -0.23 -10.60 -9.00
CA PHE A 123 -0.35 -9.71 -10.16
C PHE A 123 0.71 -10.03 -11.22
N LEU A 124 1.98 -10.19 -10.84
CA LEU A 124 3.05 -10.52 -11.79
C LEU A 124 2.81 -11.87 -12.49
N GLN A 125 2.20 -12.84 -11.82
CA GLN A 125 1.82 -14.13 -12.39
C GLN A 125 0.70 -14.04 -13.46
N THR A 126 -0.04 -12.93 -13.51
CA THR A 126 -1.03 -12.68 -14.59
C THR A 126 -0.38 -12.25 -15.90
N LEU A 127 0.89 -11.85 -15.88
CA LEU A 127 1.58 -11.31 -17.04
C LEU A 127 2.13 -12.43 -17.93
N PRO A 128 2.16 -12.23 -19.27
CA PRO A 128 2.90 -13.11 -20.16
C PRO A 128 4.37 -13.20 -19.74
N ALA A 129 4.92 -14.41 -19.64
CA ALA A 129 6.29 -14.64 -19.18
C ALA A 129 7.35 -13.75 -19.86
N PRO A 130 7.32 -13.51 -21.19
CA PRO A 130 8.31 -12.63 -21.82
C PRO A 130 8.22 -11.17 -21.37
N VAL A 131 7.03 -10.69 -20.98
CA VAL A 131 6.83 -9.33 -20.44
C VAL A 131 7.43 -9.23 -19.05
N LEU A 132 7.12 -10.21 -18.18
CA LEU A 132 7.65 -10.26 -16.82
C LEU A 132 9.18 -10.38 -16.82
N GLU A 133 9.75 -11.29 -17.60
CA GLU A 133 11.21 -11.47 -17.69
C GLU A 133 11.90 -10.18 -18.19
N THR A 134 11.32 -9.53 -19.19
CA THR A 134 11.84 -8.23 -19.69
C THR A 134 11.85 -7.18 -18.58
N PHE A 135 10.78 -7.11 -17.78
CA PHE A 135 10.68 -6.19 -16.67
C PHE A 135 11.70 -6.49 -15.56
N LEU A 136 11.87 -7.75 -15.19
CA LEU A 136 12.84 -8.16 -14.17
C LEU A 136 14.28 -7.86 -14.61
N LEU A 137 14.66 -8.20 -15.84
CA LEU A 137 15.98 -7.84 -16.39
C LEU A 137 16.23 -6.32 -16.40
N SER A 138 15.18 -5.52 -16.60
CA SER A 138 15.31 -4.06 -16.56
C SER A 138 15.41 -3.51 -15.14
N ARG A 139 14.56 -3.98 -14.22
CA ARG A 139 14.38 -3.37 -12.89
C ARG A 139 15.26 -3.97 -11.81
N VAL A 140 15.48 -5.29 -11.87
CA VAL A 140 16.30 -6.01 -10.89
C VAL A 140 17.75 -6.01 -11.35
N ASP A 141 18.00 -6.40 -12.61
CA ASP A 141 19.37 -6.54 -13.11
C ASP A 141 19.94 -5.23 -13.68
N GLY A 142 19.12 -4.16 -13.75
CA GLY A 142 19.53 -2.85 -14.25
C GLY A 142 19.96 -2.84 -15.72
N LEU A 143 19.53 -3.83 -16.51
CA LEU A 143 19.92 -3.92 -17.92
C LEU A 143 19.15 -2.88 -18.76
N ASN A 144 19.88 -2.25 -19.68
CA ASN A 144 19.25 -1.41 -20.70
C ASN A 144 18.65 -2.26 -21.84
N TYR A 145 17.86 -1.64 -22.71
CA TYR A 145 17.10 -2.36 -23.74
C TYR A 145 17.97 -3.14 -24.72
N GLN A 146 19.18 -2.66 -25.03
CA GLN A 146 20.13 -3.36 -25.90
C GLN A 146 20.65 -4.65 -25.24
N ARG A 147 21.01 -4.58 -23.96
CA ARG A 147 21.48 -5.74 -23.19
C ARG A 147 20.37 -6.76 -22.97
N ILE A 148 19.13 -6.33 -22.71
CA ILE A 148 17.96 -7.22 -22.62
C ILE A 148 17.70 -7.90 -23.96
N ALA A 149 17.71 -7.14 -25.05
CA ALA A 149 17.49 -7.68 -26.40
C ALA A 149 18.49 -8.78 -26.72
N LYS A 150 19.79 -8.55 -26.44
CA LYS A 150 20.84 -9.56 -26.58
C LYS A 150 20.61 -10.77 -25.68
N ARG A 151 20.25 -10.55 -24.41
CA ARG A 151 20.05 -11.62 -23.41
C ARG A 151 18.88 -12.54 -23.75
N MET A 152 17.81 -11.98 -24.31
CA MET A 152 16.58 -12.68 -24.66
C MET A 152 16.51 -13.07 -26.15
N TRP A 153 17.60 -12.89 -26.90
CA TRP A 153 17.65 -13.15 -28.35
C TRP A 153 16.50 -12.51 -29.13
N THR A 154 16.23 -11.23 -28.85
CA THR A 154 15.16 -10.45 -29.46
C THR A 154 15.68 -9.08 -29.91
N LEU A 155 14.78 -8.22 -30.40
CA LEU A 155 15.11 -6.88 -30.88
C LEU A 155 14.78 -5.80 -29.82
N PRO A 156 15.53 -4.69 -29.74
CA PRO A 156 15.24 -3.59 -28.79
C PRO A 156 13.82 -3.01 -28.90
N PHE A 157 13.24 -2.99 -30.11
CA PHE A 157 11.84 -2.60 -30.32
C PHE A 157 10.86 -3.54 -29.60
N VAL A 158 11.12 -4.85 -29.59
CA VAL A 158 10.28 -5.84 -28.89
C VAL A 158 10.37 -5.63 -27.38
N VAL A 159 11.57 -5.36 -26.86
CA VAL A 159 11.79 -4.98 -25.45
C VAL A 159 10.95 -3.75 -25.09
N ARG A 160 11.01 -2.68 -25.91
CA ARG A 160 10.20 -1.47 -25.70
C ARG A 160 8.69 -1.78 -25.69
N ARG A 161 8.21 -2.60 -26.64
CA ARG A 161 6.80 -3.00 -26.70
C ARG A 161 6.36 -3.77 -25.46
N ARG A 162 7.21 -4.67 -24.94
CA ARG A 162 6.96 -5.41 -23.69
C ARG A 162 6.96 -4.49 -22.47
N MET A 163 7.89 -3.52 -22.40
CA MET A 163 7.89 -2.51 -21.34
C MET A 163 6.62 -1.63 -21.38
N LEU A 164 6.13 -1.26 -22.56
CA LEU A 164 4.86 -0.56 -22.69
C LEU A 164 3.67 -1.41 -22.22
N HIS A 165 3.68 -2.71 -22.50
CA HIS A 165 2.69 -3.64 -21.96
C HIS A 165 2.72 -3.69 -20.43
N MET A 166 3.93 -3.71 -19.85
CA MET A 166 4.10 -3.66 -18.40
C MET A 166 3.54 -2.38 -17.78
N VAL A 167 3.85 -1.21 -18.35
CA VAL A 167 3.31 0.08 -17.88
C VAL A 167 1.78 0.07 -17.86
N ARG A 168 1.15 -0.38 -18.96
CA ARG A 168 -0.31 -0.49 -19.05
C ARG A 168 -0.90 -1.48 -18.05
N ALA A 169 -0.15 -2.54 -17.71
CA ALA A 169 -0.58 -3.50 -16.70
C ALA A 169 -0.46 -2.91 -15.29
N LEU A 170 0.62 -2.19 -14.99
CA LEU A 170 0.82 -1.49 -13.71
C LEU A 170 -0.26 -0.45 -13.44
N ASP A 171 -0.79 0.21 -14.47
CA ASP A 171 -1.93 1.13 -14.31
C ASP A 171 -3.20 0.43 -13.81
N ARG A 172 -3.29 -0.90 -13.96
CA ARG A 172 -4.44 -1.72 -13.58
C ARG A 172 -4.21 -2.58 -12.34
N GLN A 173 -2.99 -2.54 -11.78
CA GLN A 173 -2.64 -3.35 -10.63
C GLN A 173 -3.55 -3.00 -9.43
N PRO A 174 -3.79 -3.95 -8.51
CA PRO A 174 -4.44 -3.63 -7.24
C PRO A 174 -3.68 -2.53 -6.49
N MET A 175 -4.41 -1.60 -5.87
CA MET A 175 -3.79 -0.59 -4.99
C MET A 175 -3.12 -1.28 -3.81
N THR A 176 -2.06 -0.67 -3.27
CA THR A 176 -1.51 -1.10 -1.97
C THR A 176 -2.53 -0.88 -0.85
N PHE A 177 -2.37 -1.55 0.29
CA PHE A 177 -3.30 -1.40 1.41
C PHE A 177 -3.42 0.07 1.86
N GLU A 178 -2.29 0.77 1.93
CA GLU A 178 -2.27 2.20 2.27
C GLU A 178 -3.01 3.06 1.24
N GLN A 179 -2.78 2.83 -0.05
CA GLN A 179 -3.46 3.56 -1.13
C GLN A 179 -4.97 3.29 -1.10
N TRP A 180 -5.35 2.03 -0.88
CA TRP A 180 -6.74 1.60 -0.75
C TRP A 180 -7.44 2.28 0.43
N LEU A 181 -6.78 2.38 1.59
CA LEU A 181 -7.31 3.12 2.74
C LEU A 181 -7.50 4.62 2.43
N ARG A 182 -6.50 5.26 1.81
CA ARG A 182 -6.58 6.69 1.43
C ARG A 182 -7.68 6.98 0.42
N ALA A 183 -7.84 6.12 -0.59
CA ALA A 183 -8.94 6.21 -1.54
C ALA A 183 -10.31 6.16 -0.85
N GLY A 184 -10.38 5.55 0.33
CA GLY A 184 -11.60 5.32 1.09
C GLY A 184 -12.34 4.11 0.54
N ALA A 185 -12.93 3.32 1.43
CA ALA A 185 -13.71 2.13 1.07
C ALA A 185 -15.01 2.46 0.31
N LEU A 186 -15.22 3.72 -0.08
CA LEU A 186 -16.38 4.22 -0.81
C LEU A 186 -16.26 4.08 -2.34
N ALA A 187 -15.11 3.67 -2.88
CA ALA A 187 -14.97 3.38 -4.32
C ALA A 187 -15.74 2.11 -4.77
N TRP A 188 -16.33 1.38 -3.83
CA TRP A 188 -17.04 0.12 -4.07
C TRP A 188 -18.49 0.26 -4.57
N GLY A 189 -18.96 1.48 -4.84
CA GLY A 189 -20.34 1.75 -5.29
C GLY A 189 -20.49 2.42 -6.67
N LEU A 190 -19.39 2.72 -7.39
CA LEU A 190 -19.46 3.44 -8.69
C LEU A 190 -18.93 2.63 -9.89
N ALA A 191 -18.82 1.31 -9.73
CA ALA A 191 -18.60 0.40 -10.84
C ALA A 191 -19.78 -0.59 -10.92
N THR A 192 -20.96 -0.05 -11.22
CA THR A 192 -22.09 -0.79 -11.80
C THR A 192 -22.38 -0.19 -13.17
#